data_AF-A0A532EK06-F1
#
_entry.id   AF-A0A532EK06-F1
#
_cell.length_a   1.000
_cell.length_b   1.000
_cell.length_c   1.000
_cell.angle_alpha   90.00
_cell.angle_beta   90.00
_cell.angle_gamma   90.00
#
_symmetry.space_group_name_H-M   'P 1'
#
loop_
_entity.id
_entity.type
_entity.pdbx_description
1 polymer ?
#
loop_
_entity_poly.entity_id
_entity_poly.type
_entity_poly.pdbx_seq_one_letter_code
_entity_poly.pdbx_strand_id
1 'polypeptide(L)'
;MMRRISALLCMTVLGLFLTGCASVVSLISEGGLDQEMRVTSDPPGAKVFLMGSIPLGETPLLDIKIERTKNTFLVLKKEGYEDQNILLKHRFNYWFWGNIICCGLFGSTTDSMTDATVQLSPTQYHVLLNPKKVSLEQREQFARIKTIRNLTLRGYLEVQQNLAVGYGEYLASLLTTLRVSESEQGDAIRQLQKIMVDSKDPLEFSDKVLDSFHLSRL
;
A
#
# COMPACT_ATOMS: atom_id res chain seq x y z
N MET A 1 -39.44 21.72 -39.03
CA MET A 1 -38.82 22.72 -38.12
C MET A 1 -38.61 22.16 -36.71
N MET A 2 -39.61 21.55 -36.08
CA MET A 2 -39.52 20.94 -34.73
C MET A 2 -38.41 19.88 -34.55
N ARG A 3 -38.16 18.99 -35.53
CA ARG A 3 -37.06 18.01 -35.48
C ARG A 3 -35.66 18.63 -35.39
N ARG A 4 -35.45 19.80 -35.98
CA ARG A 4 -34.15 20.52 -35.93
C ARG A 4 -33.95 21.22 -34.60
N ILE A 5 -35.03 21.73 -34.01
CA ILE A 5 -35.04 22.35 -32.67
C ILE A 5 -34.80 21.28 -31.60
N SER A 6 -35.43 20.10 -31.69
CA SER A 6 -35.15 18.98 -30.77
C SER A 6 -33.72 18.46 -30.88
N ALA A 7 -33.13 18.41 -32.08
CA ALA A 7 -31.73 18.01 -32.25
C ALA A 7 -30.75 19.05 -31.67
N LEU A 8 -31.05 20.35 -31.84
CA LEU A 8 -30.28 21.45 -31.25
C LEU A 8 -30.39 21.47 -29.73
N LEU A 9 -31.58 21.22 -29.17
CA LEU A 9 -31.81 21.12 -27.72
C LEU A 9 -31.11 19.89 -27.12
N CYS A 10 -31.10 18.76 -27.84
CA CYS A 10 -30.40 17.55 -27.42
C CYS A 10 -28.87 17.75 -27.44
N MET A 11 -28.33 18.45 -28.44
CA MET A 11 -26.91 18.82 -28.51
C MET A 11 -26.48 19.80 -27.41
N THR A 12 -27.31 20.79 -27.05
CA THR A 12 -26.98 21.71 -25.96
C THR A 12 -27.08 21.05 -24.59
N VAL A 13 -28.08 20.18 -24.37
CA VAL A 13 -28.18 19.37 -23.15
C VAL A 13 -27.00 18.39 -23.04
N LEU A 14 -26.61 17.73 -24.14
CA LEU A 14 -25.44 16.83 -24.18
C LEU A 14 -24.13 17.59 -23.93
N GLY A 15 -24.00 18.83 -24.45
CA GLY A 15 -22.86 19.72 -24.18
C GLY A 15 -22.76 20.18 -22.72
N LEU A 16 -23.89 20.38 -22.04
CA LEU A 16 -23.94 20.70 -20.59
C LEU A 16 -23.57 19.51 -19.70
N PHE A 17 -23.77 18.27 -20.16
CA PHE A 17 -23.32 17.07 -19.44
C PHE A 17 -21.85 16.73 -19.68
N LEU A 18 -21.24 17.15 -20.80
CA LEU A 18 -19.85 16.81 -21.14
C LEU A 18 -18.79 17.66 -20.39
N THR A 19 -19.15 18.83 -19.85
CA THR A 19 -18.20 19.72 -19.18
C THR A 19 -17.94 19.37 -17.71
N GLY A 20 -18.72 18.45 -17.12
CA GLY A 20 -18.61 18.06 -15.70
C GLY A 20 -18.12 16.63 -15.44
N CYS A 21 -18.04 15.76 -16.44
CA CYS A 21 -17.82 14.33 -16.20
C CYS A 21 -16.42 13.98 -15.70
N ALA A 22 -15.37 14.71 -16.08
CA ALA A 22 -14.00 14.28 -15.76
C ALA A 22 -13.61 14.52 -14.29
N SER A 23 -13.91 15.70 -13.74
CA SER A 23 -13.64 16.01 -12.32
C SER A 23 -14.58 15.26 -11.38
N VAL A 24 -15.80 14.95 -11.83
CA VAL A 24 -16.75 14.12 -11.10
C VAL A 24 -16.33 12.65 -11.14
N VAL A 25 -15.79 12.15 -12.25
CA VAL A 25 -15.27 10.77 -12.32
C VAL A 25 -14.02 10.59 -11.46
N SER A 26 -13.10 11.57 -11.36
CA SER A 26 -11.99 11.47 -10.40
C SER A 26 -12.47 11.59 -8.94
N LEU A 27 -13.45 12.44 -8.66
CA LEU A 27 -14.10 12.54 -7.34
C LEU A 27 -14.81 11.24 -6.92
N ILE A 28 -15.50 10.58 -7.85
CA ILE A 28 -16.31 9.37 -7.59
C ILE A 28 -15.45 8.10 -7.62
N SER A 29 -14.46 8.00 -8.51
CA SER A 29 -13.57 6.81 -8.58
C SER A 29 -12.56 6.75 -7.43
N GLU A 30 -12.24 7.86 -6.79
CA GLU A 30 -11.13 7.94 -5.82
C GLU A 30 -11.52 8.44 -4.42
N GLY A 31 -12.81 8.65 -4.12
CA GLY A 31 -13.30 8.85 -2.75
C GLY A 31 -13.17 10.27 -2.16
N GLY A 32 -12.94 11.29 -2.99
CA GLY A 32 -12.84 12.70 -2.55
C GLY A 32 -11.40 13.19 -2.27
N LEU A 33 -11.29 14.32 -1.54
CA LEU A 33 -10.01 14.94 -1.16
C LEU A 33 -9.25 14.11 -0.10
N ASP A 34 -9.98 13.32 0.67
CA ASP A 34 -9.44 12.43 1.68
C ASP A 34 -9.26 11.04 1.11
N GLN A 35 -8.10 10.44 1.36
CA GLN A 35 -7.83 9.07 0.93
C GLN A 35 -7.89 8.13 2.12
N GLU A 36 -8.62 7.01 1.97
CA GLU A 36 -8.66 5.94 2.97
C GLU A 36 -7.30 5.23 3.00
N MET A 37 -6.68 5.22 4.18
CA MET A 37 -5.39 4.59 4.43
C MET A 37 -5.51 3.55 5.55
N ARG A 38 -4.91 2.39 5.30
CA ARG A 38 -4.73 1.33 6.29
C ARG A 38 -3.30 1.35 6.82
N VAL A 39 -3.15 1.47 8.13
CA VAL A 39 -1.85 1.45 8.83
C VAL A 39 -1.86 0.32 9.85
N THR A 40 -0.94 -0.62 9.68
CA THR A 40 -0.74 -1.74 10.59
C THR A 40 0.70 -1.75 11.09
N SER A 41 0.92 -2.29 12.28
CA SER A 41 2.28 -2.46 12.81
C SER A 41 2.47 -3.83 13.43
N ASP A 42 3.73 -4.24 13.49
CA ASP A 42 4.19 -5.45 14.15
C ASP A 42 5.29 -5.07 15.16
N PRO A 43 5.04 -5.20 16.49
CA PRO A 43 3.79 -5.66 17.10
C PRO A 43 2.62 -4.64 16.98
N PRO A 44 1.36 -5.08 17.15
CA PRO A 44 0.17 -4.20 17.10
C PRO A 44 0.06 -3.28 18.33
N GLY A 45 -0.80 -2.26 18.29
CA GLY A 45 -1.00 -1.31 19.40
C GLY A 45 0.02 -0.17 19.44
N ALA A 46 0.56 0.22 18.28
CA ALA A 46 1.44 1.37 18.17
C ALA A 46 0.62 2.65 18.00
N LYS A 47 0.93 3.70 18.76
CA LYS A 47 0.30 5.01 18.63
C LYS A 47 0.78 5.68 17.35
N VAL A 48 -0.14 6.09 16.50
CA VAL A 48 0.13 6.72 15.21
C VAL A 48 -0.16 8.21 15.31
N PHE A 49 0.80 9.04 14.89
CA PHE A 49 0.68 10.49 14.84
C PHE A 49 0.87 10.99 13.40
N LEU A 50 -0.04 11.82 12.92
CA LEU A 50 0.08 12.55 11.67
C LEU A 50 0.90 13.83 11.89
N MET A 51 1.88 14.09 11.00
CA MET A 51 2.82 15.21 11.10
C MET A 51 3.53 15.30 12.47
N GLY A 52 3.65 14.17 13.18
CA GLY A 52 4.32 14.05 14.47
C GLY A 52 3.56 14.59 15.69
N SER A 53 2.41 15.25 15.50
CA SER A 53 1.67 15.90 16.60
C SER A 53 0.19 15.51 16.67
N ILE A 54 -0.46 15.18 15.55
CA ILE A 54 -1.90 14.92 15.50
C ILE A 54 -2.14 13.43 15.78
N PRO A 55 -2.79 13.03 16.89
CA PRO A 55 -3.03 11.61 17.19
C PRO A 55 -4.10 11.04 16.24
N LEU A 56 -3.77 9.95 15.54
CA LEU A 56 -4.71 9.23 14.67
C LEU A 56 -5.32 8.00 15.35
N GLY A 57 -4.66 7.47 16.39
CA GLY A 57 -5.12 6.28 17.13
C GLY A 57 -4.01 5.24 17.29
N GLU A 58 -4.40 3.98 17.49
CA GLU A 58 -3.49 2.84 17.68
C GLU A 58 -3.68 1.79 16.58
N THR A 59 -2.58 1.17 16.13
CA THR A 59 -2.64 0.14 15.10
C THR A 59 -3.34 -1.15 15.60
N PRO A 60 -4.13 -1.84 14.76
CA PRO A 60 -4.38 -1.57 13.34
C PRO A 60 -5.43 -0.47 13.11
N LEU A 61 -5.09 0.50 12.27
CA LEU A 61 -6.00 1.53 11.80
C LEU A 61 -6.42 1.20 10.37
N LEU A 62 -7.71 0.98 10.14
CA LEU A 62 -8.19 0.43 8.87
C LEU A 62 -8.68 1.51 7.89
N ASP A 63 -9.30 2.58 8.39
CA ASP A 63 -10.01 3.58 7.59
C ASP A 63 -9.64 5.00 8.02
N ILE A 64 -8.35 5.35 7.98
CA ILE A 64 -7.91 6.72 8.29
C ILE A 64 -8.10 7.58 7.06
N LYS A 65 -8.79 8.71 7.21
CA LYS A 65 -8.84 9.77 6.20
C LYS A 65 -7.68 10.71 6.41
N ILE A 66 -6.80 10.80 5.41
CA ILE A 66 -5.64 11.69 5.43
C ILE A 66 -5.76 12.67 4.26
N GLU A 67 -5.67 13.96 4.58
CA GLU A 67 -5.61 15.03 3.57
C GLU A 67 -4.35 14.89 2.72
N ARG A 68 -4.50 15.10 1.41
CA ARG A 68 -3.45 14.88 0.40
C ARG A 68 -2.42 16.02 0.35
N THR A 69 -1.81 16.36 1.50
CA THR A 69 -0.82 17.43 1.60
C THR A 69 0.60 16.95 1.25
N LYS A 70 1.39 17.77 0.55
CA LYS A 70 2.81 17.45 0.27
C LYS A 70 3.61 17.31 1.56
N ASN A 71 4.58 16.38 1.57
CA ASN A 71 5.47 16.10 2.70
C ASN A 71 4.76 15.56 3.96
N THR A 72 3.61 14.91 3.79
CA THR A 72 2.93 14.27 4.92
C THR A 72 3.72 13.06 5.41
N PHE A 73 3.91 12.95 6.72
CA PHE A 73 4.56 11.81 7.36
C PHE A 73 3.78 11.32 8.58
N LEU A 74 3.90 10.02 8.85
CA LEU A 74 3.36 9.36 10.03
C LEU A 74 4.50 9.06 11.01
N VAL A 75 4.23 9.21 12.30
CA VAL A 75 5.15 8.81 13.37
C VAL A 75 4.47 7.72 14.18
N LEU A 76 5.08 6.53 14.23
CA LEU A 76 4.61 5.44 15.06
C LEU A 76 5.44 5.39 16.34
N LYS A 77 4.75 5.36 17.48
CA LYS A 77 5.35 5.29 18.82
C LYS A 77 4.78 4.11 19.59
N LYS A 78 5.67 3.29 20.13
CA LYS A 78 5.31 2.21 21.04
C LYS A 78 6.35 2.09 22.14
N GLU A 79 5.90 1.84 23.37
CA GLU A 79 6.80 1.64 24.51
C GLU A 79 7.73 0.45 24.26
N GLY A 80 9.02 0.61 24.53
CA GLY A 80 10.04 -0.41 24.23
C GLY A 80 10.54 -0.43 22.78
N TYR A 81 9.95 0.35 21.87
CA TYR A 81 10.34 0.41 20.45
C TYR A 81 10.78 1.83 20.04
N GLU A 82 11.60 1.92 19.00
CA GLU A 82 12.07 3.16 18.40
C GLU A 82 10.92 3.86 17.68
N ASP A 83 10.92 5.20 17.76
CA ASP A 83 9.98 6.03 17.05
C ASP A 83 10.29 5.91 15.55
N GLN A 84 9.32 5.49 14.75
CA GLN A 84 9.50 5.27 13.31
C GLN A 84 8.72 6.30 12.51
N ASN A 85 9.44 7.00 11.62
CA ASN A 85 8.89 8.00 10.73
C ASN A 85 8.67 7.39 9.34
N ILE A 86 7.45 7.53 8.83
CA ILE A 86 7.05 7.04 7.50
C ILE A 86 6.65 8.23 6.67
N LEU A 87 7.45 8.54 5.66
CA LEU A 87 7.09 9.53 4.66
C LEU A 87 6.04 8.93 3.71
N LEU A 88 4.87 9.56 3.63
CA LEU A 88 3.85 9.13 2.70
C LEU A 88 4.28 9.54 1.29
N LYS A 89 4.39 8.56 0.40
CA LYS A 89 4.79 8.81 -0.99
C LYS A 89 3.59 9.29 -1.79
N HIS A 90 3.86 10.25 -2.66
CA HIS A 90 2.88 10.79 -3.59
C HIS A 90 3.11 10.21 -5.00
N ARG A 91 2.05 9.83 -5.71
CA ARG A 91 2.05 9.55 -7.15
C ARG A 91 1.24 10.61 -7.89
N PHE A 92 1.68 10.93 -9.10
CA PHE A 92 0.97 11.84 -9.97
C PHE A 92 -0.23 11.14 -10.60
N ASN A 93 -1.40 11.77 -10.60
CA ASN A 93 -2.57 11.24 -11.28
C ASN A 93 -2.46 11.51 -12.79
N TYR A 94 -2.24 10.47 -13.57
CA TYR A 94 -2.09 10.60 -15.03
C TYR A 94 -3.37 11.06 -15.74
N TRP A 95 -4.54 10.98 -15.09
CA TRP A 95 -5.78 11.53 -15.61
C TRP A 95 -5.73 13.04 -15.84
N PHE A 96 -4.88 13.76 -15.09
CA PHE A 96 -4.56 15.16 -15.33
C PHE A 96 -4.14 15.45 -16.78
N TRP A 97 -3.36 14.54 -17.39
CA TRP A 97 -3.00 14.66 -18.81
C TRP A 97 -4.17 14.38 -19.73
N GLY A 98 -5.08 13.47 -19.36
CA GLY A 98 -6.34 13.24 -20.08
C GLY A 98 -7.16 14.52 -20.19
N ASN A 99 -7.24 15.31 -19.12
CA ASN A 99 -7.97 16.58 -19.11
C ASN A 99 -7.26 17.69 -19.91
N ILE A 100 -5.93 17.74 -19.91
CA ILE A 100 -5.16 18.63 -20.79
C ILE A 100 -5.35 18.26 -22.26
N ILE A 101 -5.30 16.98 -22.60
CA ILE A 101 -5.37 16.49 -23.99
C ILE A 101 -6.81 16.61 -24.54
N CYS A 102 -7.83 16.28 -23.75
CA CYS A 102 -9.22 16.32 -24.19
C CYS A 102 -9.87 17.71 -24.09
N CYS A 103 -9.51 18.54 -23.11
CA CYS A 103 -10.20 19.80 -22.80
C CYS A 103 -9.28 21.05 -22.75
N GLY A 104 -8.00 20.92 -23.08
CA GLY A 104 -7.05 22.03 -23.13
C GLY A 104 -6.75 22.66 -21.75
N LEU A 105 -6.26 23.91 -21.73
CA LEU A 105 -5.86 24.64 -20.51
C LEU A 105 -7.02 24.84 -19.50
N PHE A 106 -8.27 24.76 -19.97
CA PHE A 106 -9.46 24.87 -19.12
C PHE A 106 -9.76 23.59 -18.34
N GLY A 107 -9.37 22.41 -18.87
CA GLY A 107 -9.52 21.13 -18.17
C GLY A 107 -8.51 20.94 -17.04
N SER A 108 -7.30 21.50 -17.14
CA SER A 108 -6.29 21.43 -16.08
C SER A 108 -6.54 22.40 -14.93
N THR A 109 -7.26 23.50 -15.19
CA THR A 109 -7.63 24.46 -14.15
C THR A 109 -8.65 23.86 -13.19
N THR A 110 -9.61 23.07 -13.69
CA THR A 110 -10.56 22.34 -12.83
C THR A 110 -9.88 21.28 -11.97
N ASP A 111 -8.91 20.52 -12.51
CA ASP A 111 -8.16 19.51 -11.74
C ASP A 111 -7.22 20.09 -10.69
N SER A 112 -6.65 21.27 -10.97
CA SER A 112 -5.82 22.00 -10.01
C SER A 112 -6.66 22.55 -8.86
N MET A 113 -7.93 22.89 -9.12
CA MET A 113 -8.86 23.39 -8.10
C MET A 113 -9.44 22.26 -7.23
N THR A 114 -9.60 21.05 -7.75
CA THR A 114 -10.07 19.87 -6.99
C THR A 114 -8.95 19.01 -6.40
N ASP A 115 -7.69 19.43 -6.53
CA ASP A 115 -6.48 18.73 -6.05
C ASP A 115 -6.37 17.26 -6.53
N ALA A 116 -6.97 16.94 -7.68
CA ALA A 116 -7.00 15.60 -8.26
C ALA A 116 -5.63 15.16 -8.85
N THR A 117 -4.64 16.05 -8.83
CA THR A 117 -3.34 15.90 -9.50
C THR A 117 -2.38 14.97 -8.76
N VAL A 118 -2.51 14.83 -7.43
CA VAL A 118 -1.55 14.11 -6.57
C VAL A 118 -2.28 13.09 -5.69
N GLN A 119 -1.89 11.82 -5.73
CA GLN A 119 -2.44 10.70 -4.94
C GLN A 119 -1.43 10.21 -3.90
N LEU A 120 -1.88 9.70 -2.76
CA LEU A 120 -1.02 8.94 -1.84
C LEU A 120 -0.92 7.49 -2.32
N SER A 121 0.29 6.96 -2.40
CA SER A 121 0.52 5.56 -2.76
C SER A 121 1.79 5.04 -2.11
N PRO A 122 1.74 3.92 -1.37
CA PRO A 122 0.62 2.98 -1.22
C PRO A 122 -0.49 3.47 -0.28
N THR A 123 -1.69 2.87 -0.38
CA THR A 123 -2.83 3.06 0.54
C THR A 123 -2.75 2.19 1.79
N GLN A 124 -1.82 1.22 1.80
CA GLN A 124 -1.61 0.30 2.90
C GLN A 124 -0.15 0.37 3.35
N TYR A 125 0.07 0.61 4.64
CA TYR A 125 1.37 0.60 5.28
C TYR A 125 1.40 -0.48 6.36
N HIS A 126 2.39 -1.36 6.28
CA HIS A 126 2.72 -2.31 7.33
C HIS A 126 4.11 -2.01 7.88
N VAL A 127 4.20 -1.84 9.20
CA VAL A 127 5.38 -1.25 9.86
C VAL A 127 5.92 -2.20 10.90
N LEU A 128 7.14 -2.71 10.66
CA LEU A 128 7.86 -3.51 11.64
C LEU A 128 8.65 -2.59 12.58
N LEU A 129 8.23 -2.50 13.83
CA LEU A 129 8.83 -1.61 14.82
C LEU A 129 10.17 -2.15 15.32
N ASN A 130 11.19 -1.29 15.37
CA ASN A 130 12.50 -1.68 15.89
C ASN A 130 12.49 -1.61 17.43
N PRO A 131 12.89 -2.65 18.16
CA PRO A 131 12.99 -2.58 19.61
C PRO A 131 14.19 -1.72 20.09
N LYS A 132 13.99 -0.87 21.12
CA LYS A 132 15.01 0.08 21.65
C LYS A 132 16.16 -0.62 22.40
N LYS A 133 15.86 -1.69 23.14
CA LYS A 133 16.84 -2.42 23.98
C LYS A 133 16.57 -3.91 23.89
N VAL A 134 17.45 -4.63 23.23
CA VAL A 134 17.36 -6.08 22.98
C VAL A 134 18.74 -6.71 23.07
N SER A 135 18.79 -7.97 23.51
CA SER A 135 20.02 -8.78 23.49
C SER A 135 20.53 -9.00 22.06
N LEU A 136 21.78 -9.44 21.90
CA LEU A 136 22.34 -9.75 20.58
C LEU A 136 21.52 -10.82 19.84
N GLU A 137 21.11 -11.88 20.54
CA GLU A 137 20.26 -12.93 19.96
C GLU A 137 18.90 -12.39 19.50
N GLN A 138 18.26 -11.54 20.31
CA GLN A 138 16.99 -10.90 19.95
C GLN A 138 17.16 -9.97 18.74
N ARG A 139 18.29 -9.27 18.61
CA ARG A 139 18.60 -8.44 17.43
C ARG A 139 18.76 -9.27 16.18
N GLU A 140 19.47 -10.40 16.25
CA GLU A 140 19.65 -11.31 15.12
C GLU A 140 18.31 -11.92 14.68
N GLN A 141 17.49 -12.37 15.65
CA GLN A 141 16.15 -12.87 15.37
C GLN A 141 15.27 -11.79 14.71
N PHE A 142 15.29 -10.57 15.24
CA PHE A 142 14.55 -9.45 14.65
C PHE A 142 15.03 -9.10 13.24
N ALA A 143 16.35 -9.06 13.01
CA ALA A 143 16.93 -8.83 11.69
C ALA A 143 16.51 -9.92 10.70
N ARG A 144 16.47 -11.18 11.13
CA ARG A 144 15.99 -12.30 10.31
C ARG A 144 14.52 -12.14 9.94
N ILE A 145 13.66 -11.83 10.91
CA ILE A 145 12.23 -11.56 10.67
C ILE A 145 12.07 -10.40 9.69
N LYS A 146 12.84 -9.32 9.87
CA LYS A 146 12.82 -8.16 8.98
C LYS A 146 13.22 -8.52 7.55
N THR A 147 14.24 -9.35 7.36
CA THR A 147 14.64 -9.85 6.05
C THR A 147 13.53 -10.69 5.41
N ILE A 148 12.92 -11.60 6.16
CA ILE A 148 11.80 -12.43 5.66
C ILE A 148 10.63 -11.55 5.26
N ARG A 149 10.21 -10.61 6.12
CA ARG A 149 9.16 -9.64 5.80
C ARG A 149 9.47 -8.90 4.49
N ASN A 150 10.69 -8.40 4.34
CA ASN A 150 11.10 -7.71 3.12
C ASN A 150 10.98 -8.61 1.87
N LEU A 151 11.44 -9.86 1.97
CA LEU A 151 11.35 -10.84 0.89
C LEU A 151 9.89 -11.15 0.54
N THR A 152 9.05 -11.43 1.55
CA THR A 152 7.66 -11.86 1.34
C THR A 152 6.71 -10.72 0.94
N LEU A 153 6.99 -9.47 1.35
CA LEU A 153 6.12 -8.32 1.09
C LEU A 153 6.56 -7.55 -0.14
N ARG A 154 7.84 -7.16 -0.21
CA ARG A 154 8.34 -6.36 -1.34
C ARG A 154 8.65 -7.22 -2.55
N GLY A 155 9.21 -8.41 -2.34
CA GLY A 155 9.45 -9.37 -3.41
C GLY A 155 8.36 -10.40 -3.59
N TYR A 156 7.13 -10.07 -3.20
CA TYR A 156 6.00 -11.00 -3.26
C TYR A 156 5.86 -11.61 -4.66
N LEU A 157 5.97 -10.79 -5.71
CA LEU A 157 5.82 -11.23 -7.09
C LEU A 157 6.95 -12.17 -7.52
N GLU A 158 8.19 -11.86 -7.14
CA GLU A 158 9.37 -12.66 -7.42
C GLU A 158 9.29 -14.02 -6.69
N VAL A 159 8.89 -14.02 -5.43
CA VAL A 159 8.62 -15.25 -4.66
C VAL A 159 7.53 -16.07 -5.33
N GLN A 160 6.42 -15.46 -5.73
CA GLN A 160 5.32 -16.15 -6.40
C GLN A 160 5.76 -16.80 -7.71
N GLN A 161 6.53 -16.09 -8.55
CA GLN A 161 7.06 -16.62 -9.80
C GLN A 161 8.06 -17.76 -9.55
N ASN A 162 8.99 -17.58 -8.61
CA ASN A 162 9.98 -18.59 -8.28
C ASN A 162 9.32 -19.84 -7.67
N LEU A 163 8.28 -19.68 -6.85
CA LEU A 163 7.49 -20.81 -6.32
C LEU A 163 6.71 -21.54 -7.42
N ALA A 164 6.19 -20.83 -8.43
CA ALA A 164 5.48 -21.48 -9.55
C ALA A 164 6.40 -22.38 -10.38
N VAL A 165 7.67 -21.97 -10.55
CA VAL A 165 8.69 -22.75 -11.26
C VAL A 165 9.37 -23.78 -10.34
N GLY A 166 9.39 -23.51 -9.03
CA GLY A 166 10.02 -24.35 -8.01
C GLY A 166 11.48 -24.03 -7.72
N TYR A 167 12.06 -23.00 -8.36
CA TYR A 167 13.43 -22.55 -8.11
C TYR A 167 13.60 -21.05 -8.44
N GLY A 168 14.70 -20.47 -7.96
CA GLY A 168 15.13 -19.10 -8.30
C GLY A 168 15.88 -18.42 -7.15
N GLU A 169 16.61 -17.35 -7.45
CA GLU A 169 17.48 -16.67 -6.47
C GLU A 169 16.69 -16.08 -5.29
N TYR A 170 15.50 -15.55 -5.57
CA TYR A 170 14.67 -14.92 -4.55
C TYR A 170 14.09 -15.96 -3.58
N LEU A 171 13.64 -17.09 -4.13
CA LEU A 171 13.21 -18.25 -3.35
C LEU A 171 14.37 -18.87 -2.56
N ALA A 172 15.56 -19.00 -3.16
CA ALA A 172 16.74 -19.50 -2.47
C ALA A 172 17.14 -18.61 -1.28
N SER A 173 17.09 -17.28 -1.46
CA SER A 173 17.31 -16.32 -0.38
C SER A 173 16.28 -16.46 0.74
N LEU A 174 15.00 -16.64 0.38
CA LEU A 174 13.93 -16.88 1.36
C LEU A 174 14.15 -18.18 2.15
N LEU A 175 14.42 -19.30 1.47
CA LEU A 175 14.68 -20.60 2.10
C LEU A 175 15.91 -20.55 3.02
N THR A 176 16.98 -19.89 2.57
CA THR A 176 18.20 -19.68 3.37
C THR A 176 17.90 -18.86 4.63
N THR A 177 17.12 -17.78 4.49
CA THR A 177 16.75 -16.93 5.62
C THR A 177 15.82 -17.66 6.61
N LEU A 178 14.95 -18.54 6.09
CA LEU A 178 14.12 -19.46 6.89
C LEU A 178 14.92 -20.60 7.53
N ARG A 179 16.23 -20.73 7.23
CA ARG A 179 17.12 -21.80 7.69
C ARG A 179 16.64 -23.21 7.29
N VAL A 180 16.05 -23.33 6.10
CA VAL A 180 15.65 -24.62 5.54
C VAL A 180 16.89 -25.36 5.01
N SER A 181 17.09 -26.61 5.44
CA SER A 181 18.18 -27.45 4.94
C SER A 181 17.94 -27.87 3.48
N GLU A 182 19.01 -28.15 2.71
CA GLU A 182 18.90 -28.59 1.32
C GLU A 182 18.00 -29.84 1.15
N SER A 183 18.07 -30.78 2.10
CA SER A 183 17.22 -31.99 2.10
C SER A 183 15.73 -31.70 2.29
N GLU A 184 15.38 -30.59 2.93
CA GLU A 184 13.99 -30.22 3.25
C GLU A 184 13.40 -29.20 2.26
N GLN A 185 14.21 -28.67 1.32
CA GLN A 185 13.77 -27.61 0.40
C GLN A 185 12.52 -28.01 -0.40
N GLY A 186 12.44 -29.26 -0.86
CA GLY A 186 11.29 -29.74 -1.63
C GLY A 186 9.97 -29.63 -0.84
N ASP A 187 9.98 -30.01 0.43
CA ASP A 187 8.78 -29.95 1.27
C ASP A 187 8.48 -28.51 1.72
N ALA A 188 9.51 -27.72 2.02
CA ALA A 188 9.35 -26.30 2.33
C ALA A 188 8.75 -25.52 1.14
N ILE A 189 9.18 -25.80 -0.09
CA ILE A 189 8.62 -25.17 -1.30
C ILE A 189 7.14 -25.53 -1.45
N ARG A 190 6.77 -26.80 -1.26
CA ARG A 190 5.35 -27.23 -1.30
C ARG A 190 4.51 -26.53 -0.23
N GLN A 191 5.06 -26.39 0.98
CA GLN A 191 4.41 -25.66 2.06
C GLN A 191 4.22 -24.18 1.71
N LEU A 192 5.25 -23.52 1.17
CA LEU A 192 5.19 -22.12 0.73
C LEU A 192 4.21 -21.92 -0.42
N GLN A 193 4.15 -22.84 -1.39
CA GLN A 193 3.16 -22.84 -2.47
C GLN A 193 1.74 -22.91 -1.92
N LYS A 194 1.49 -23.81 -0.96
CA LYS A 194 0.17 -23.90 -0.30
C LYS A 194 -0.19 -22.60 0.41
N ILE A 195 0.74 -22.04 1.19
CA ILE A 195 0.52 -20.76 1.88
C ILE A 195 0.23 -19.64 0.88
N MET A 196 0.94 -19.59 -0.26
CA MET A 196 0.72 -18.61 -1.33
C MET A 196 -0.70 -18.71 -1.91
N VAL A 197 -1.18 -19.93 -2.18
CA VAL A 197 -2.53 -20.17 -2.71
C VAL A 197 -3.61 -19.81 -1.69
N ASP A 198 -3.37 -20.13 -0.41
CA ASP A 198 -4.33 -19.91 0.68
C ASP A 198 -4.38 -18.44 1.16
N SER A 199 -3.48 -17.56 0.67
CA SER A 199 -3.37 -16.16 1.12
C SER A 199 -4.10 -15.20 0.18
N LYS A 200 -4.86 -14.26 0.76
CA LYS A 200 -5.64 -13.29 -0.01
C LYS A 200 -4.80 -12.11 -0.49
N ASP A 201 -3.77 -11.77 0.28
CA ASP A 201 -2.89 -10.64 0.00
C ASP A 201 -1.45 -10.92 0.47
N PRO A 202 -0.47 -10.09 0.06
CA PRO A 202 0.93 -10.26 0.42
C PRO A 202 1.19 -10.23 1.93
N LEU A 203 0.39 -9.48 2.71
CA LEU A 203 0.56 -9.36 4.14
C LEU A 203 0.15 -10.67 4.84
N GLU A 204 -1.00 -11.24 4.45
CA GLU A 204 -1.46 -12.53 4.93
C GLU A 204 -0.46 -13.65 4.56
N PHE A 205 0.10 -13.62 3.35
CA PHE A 205 1.17 -14.54 2.94
C PHE A 205 2.38 -14.43 3.87
N SER A 206 2.86 -13.21 4.08
CA SER A 206 4.01 -12.94 4.96
C SER A 206 3.77 -13.42 6.39
N ASP A 207 2.58 -13.16 6.96
CA ASP A 207 2.21 -13.61 8.30
C ASP A 207 2.20 -15.13 8.41
N LYS A 208 1.53 -15.82 7.48
CA LYS A 208 1.47 -17.29 7.46
C LYS A 208 2.84 -17.94 7.31
N VAL A 209 3.75 -17.35 6.54
CA VAL A 209 5.14 -17.82 6.42
C VAL A 209 5.87 -17.70 7.76
N LEU A 210 5.76 -16.57 8.47
CA LEU A 210 6.42 -16.45 9.77
C LEU A 210 5.87 -17.47 10.77
N ASP A 211 4.55 -17.66 10.78
CA ASP A 211 3.89 -18.58 11.71
C ASP A 211 4.22 -20.05 11.39
N SER A 212 4.25 -20.42 10.12
CA SER A 212 4.51 -21.81 9.68
C SER A 212 5.94 -22.27 9.91
N PHE A 213 6.89 -21.34 10.00
CA PHE A 213 8.30 -21.61 10.28
C PHE A 213 8.69 -21.25 11.73
N HIS A 214 7.70 -21.15 12.62
CA HIS A 214 7.87 -20.93 14.07
C HIS A 214 8.71 -19.69 14.44
N LEU A 215 8.61 -18.63 13.64
CA LEU A 215 9.32 -17.38 13.88
C LEU A 215 8.52 -16.49 14.82
N SER A 216 8.83 -16.58 16.10
CA SER A 216 8.18 -15.77 17.14
C SER A 216 8.51 -14.28 16.95
N ARG A 217 7.47 -13.46 16.86
CA ARG A 217 7.55 -11.99 16.85
C ARG A 217 7.83 -11.52 18.28
N LEU A 218 8.73 -10.55 18.43
CA LEU A 218 9.16 -9.99 19.74
C LEU A 218 8.13 -9.03 20.32
#